data_AF-A0A9Q8CCS6-F1
#
_entry.id   AF-A0A9Q8CCS6-F1
#
_cell.length_a   1.000
_cell.length_b   1.000
_cell.length_c   1.000
_cell.angle_alpha   90.00
_cell.angle_beta   90.00
_cell.angle_gamma   90.00
#
_symmetry.space_group_name_H-M   'P 1'
#
loop_
_entity.id
_entity.type
_entity.pdbx_description
1 polymer ?
#
loop_
_entity_poly.entity_id
_entity_poly.type
_entity_poly.pdbx_seq_one_letter_code
_entity_poly.pdbx_strand_id
1 'polypeptide(L)'
;MTDITELAQRMKAAAGKATQGEWWADEVKNEGCYGSGDDCMEGFTSYAIYGSDWQTLFDSLNSDAACICEEYDGEGHVAWDETAQRNAEFIALANPANILALVEALEKAQGMEAYWKTQCRGITDHCEELQARIAELEREQEQLRPVGVMSEKAFHRLENSECRFIALWPRPGIFLPRKRPEDGVIVYARTVATAGIKVEAD
;
A
#
# COMPACT_ATOMS: atom_id res chain seq x y z
N MET A 1 8.71 1.02 -23.33
CA MET A 1 8.10 0.35 -22.17
C MET A 1 6.60 0.52 -22.34
N THR A 2 5.86 -0.58 -22.53
CA THR A 2 4.41 -0.53 -22.77
C THR A 2 3.72 -0.01 -21.50
N ASP A 3 2.78 0.93 -21.63
CA ASP A 3 1.93 1.34 -20.51
C ASP A 3 1.10 0.14 -20.05
N ILE A 4 1.25 -0.27 -18.79
CA ILE A 4 0.62 -1.46 -18.23
C ILE A 4 -0.92 -1.35 -18.23
N THR A 5 -1.44 -0.14 -18.08
CA THR A 5 -2.88 0.12 -18.08
C THR A 5 -3.45 0.00 -19.48
N GLU A 6 -2.73 0.52 -20.50
CA GLU A 6 -3.12 0.34 -21.90
C GLU A 6 -3.12 -1.14 -22.30
N LEU A 7 -2.07 -1.88 -21.90
CA LEU A 7 -1.98 -3.32 -22.13
C LEU A 7 -3.14 -4.07 -21.48
N ALA A 8 -3.45 -3.78 -20.22
CA ALA A 8 -4.55 -4.40 -19.49
C ALA A 8 -5.90 -4.19 -20.18
N GLN A 9 -6.18 -2.97 -20.65
CA GLN A 9 -7.42 -2.67 -21.38
C GLN A 9 -7.49 -3.40 -22.73
N ARG A 10 -6.37 -3.45 -23.48
CA ARG A 10 -6.30 -4.20 -24.73
C ARG A 10 -6.52 -5.69 -24.52
N MET A 11 -5.91 -6.27 -23.49
CA MET A 11 -6.06 -7.68 -23.12
C MET A 11 -7.49 -7.99 -22.69
N LYS A 12 -8.10 -7.15 -21.86
CA LYS A 12 -9.51 -7.26 -21.45
C LYS A 12 -10.46 -7.22 -22.65
N ALA A 13 -10.24 -6.29 -23.57
CA ALA A 13 -11.04 -6.17 -24.79
C ALA A 13 -10.88 -7.37 -25.74
N ALA A 14 -9.66 -7.91 -25.87
CA ALA A 14 -9.41 -9.10 -26.66
C ALA A 14 -10.06 -10.34 -26.03
N ALA A 15 -9.90 -10.53 -24.71
CA ALA A 15 -10.51 -11.64 -23.99
C ALA A 15 -12.04 -11.62 -24.05
N GLY A 16 -12.67 -10.44 -23.99
CA GLY A 16 -14.12 -10.31 -24.14
C GLY A 16 -14.66 -10.65 -25.53
N LYS A 17 -13.81 -10.70 -26.57
CA LYS A 17 -14.19 -11.09 -27.95
C LYS A 17 -13.83 -12.53 -28.29
N ALA A 18 -12.92 -13.14 -27.54
CA ALA A 18 -12.48 -14.51 -27.75
C ALA A 18 -13.57 -15.52 -27.36
N THR A 19 -13.37 -16.79 -27.70
CA THR A 19 -14.27 -17.89 -27.30
C THR A 19 -14.31 -17.98 -25.77
N GLN A 20 -15.50 -17.85 -25.20
CA GLN A 20 -15.68 -17.85 -23.75
C GLN A 20 -15.63 -19.28 -23.18
N GLY A 21 -15.29 -19.39 -21.89
CA GLY A 21 -15.14 -20.66 -21.20
C GLY A 21 -13.68 -21.05 -20.99
N GLU A 22 -13.48 -22.18 -20.31
CA GLU A 22 -12.15 -22.76 -20.11
C GLU A 22 -11.63 -23.33 -21.42
N TRP A 23 -10.32 -23.17 -21.62
CA TRP A 23 -9.61 -23.76 -22.75
C TRP A 23 -8.61 -24.79 -22.21
N TRP A 24 -8.45 -25.89 -22.92
CA TRP A 24 -7.43 -26.90 -22.61
C TRP A 24 -6.65 -27.28 -23.87
N ALA A 25 -5.42 -27.75 -23.64
CA ALA A 25 -4.59 -28.34 -24.68
C ALA A 25 -4.72 -29.87 -24.62
N ASP A 26 -4.72 -30.51 -25.79
CA ASP A 26 -4.63 -31.96 -25.89
C ASP A 26 -3.82 -32.37 -27.13
N GLU A 27 -3.39 -33.62 -27.16
CA GLU A 27 -2.64 -34.22 -28.24
C GLU A 27 -3.54 -34.53 -29.44
N VAL A 28 -3.00 -34.32 -30.64
CA VAL A 28 -3.63 -34.70 -31.89
C VAL A 28 -2.61 -35.41 -32.79
N LYS A 29 -3.06 -36.48 -33.44
CA LYS A 29 -2.20 -37.22 -34.37
C LYS A 29 -2.01 -36.38 -35.63
N ASN A 30 -0.76 -36.12 -35.99
CA ASN A 30 -0.38 -35.49 -37.25
C ASN A 30 0.20 -36.56 -38.18
N GLU A 31 -0.21 -36.57 -39.45
CA GLU A 31 0.29 -37.49 -40.49
C GLU A 31 1.44 -36.88 -41.31
N GLY A 32 1.93 -35.71 -40.92
CA GLY A 32 3.04 -35.04 -41.59
C GLY A 32 4.35 -35.82 -41.53
N CYS A 33 5.23 -35.54 -42.49
CA CYS A 33 6.55 -36.12 -42.56
C CYS A 33 7.58 -35.24 -41.83
N TYR A 34 8.55 -35.85 -41.15
CA TYR A 34 9.63 -35.16 -40.45
C TYR A 34 10.99 -35.86 -40.66
N GLY A 35 12.07 -35.15 -40.37
CA GLY A 35 13.43 -35.57 -40.71
C GLY A 35 13.93 -34.93 -42.01
N SER A 36 15.03 -35.43 -42.57
CA SER A 36 15.64 -34.88 -43.78
C SER A 36 16.17 -35.98 -44.68
N GLY A 37 15.98 -35.82 -45.99
CA GLY A 37 16.47 -36.78 -46.99
C GLY A 37 15.55 -38.01 -47.14
N ASP A 38 16.13 -39.12 -47.59
CA ASP A 38 15.41 -40.36 -47.89
C ASP A 38 14.92 -41.10 -46.63
N ASP A 39 15.44 -40.74 -45.45
CA ASP A 39 15.10 -41.33 -44.14
C ASP A 39 13.95 -40.57 -43.44
N CYS A 40 13.07 -39.94 -44.20
CA CYS A 40 11.94 -39.20 -43.66
C CYS A 40 10.92 -40.15 -43.02
N MET A 41 10.47 -39.83 -41.81
CA MET A 41 9.46 -40.59 -41.08
C MET A 41 8.11 -39.88 -41.18
N GLU A 42 7.03 -40.65 -41.15
CA GLU A 42 5.65 -40.15 -41.18
C GLU A 42 5.02 -40.30 -39.80
N GLY A 43 4.30 -39.28 -39.37
CA GLY A 43 3.47 -39.34 -38.17
C GLY A 43 4.16 -38.83 -36.92
N PHE A 44 3.60 -37.80 -36.29
CA PHE A 44 4.06 -37.29 -35.00
C PHE A 44 2.90 -36.74 -34.17
N THR A 45 3.10 -36.63 -32.85
CA THR A 45 2.15 -35.99 -31.95
C THR A 45 2.23 -34.47 -32.11
N SER A 46 1.12 -33.86 -32.47
CA SER A 46 0.92 -32.41 -32.50
C SER A 46 -0.11 -32.02 -31.44
N TYR A 47 -0.46 -30.74 -31.33
CA TYR A 47 -1.31 -30.26 -30.23
C TYR A 47 -2.46 -29.39 -30.73
N ALA A 48 -3.58 -29.44 -30.02
CA ALA A 48 -4.75 -28.63 -30.31
C ALA A 48 -5.30 -28.00 -29.03
N ILE A 49 -5.93 -26.84 -29.20
CA ILE A 49 -6.66 -26.12 -28.16
C ILE A 49 -8.14 -26.38 -28.36
N TYR A 50 -8.81 -26.75 -27.28
CA TYR A 50 -10.24 -27.01 -27.23
C TYR A 50 -10.93 -26.02 -26.30
N GLY A 51 -12.15 -25.63 -26.68
CA GLY A 51 -13.04 -24.85 -25.82
C GLY A 51 -13.91 -25.73 -24.94
N SER A 52 -14.64 -25.12 -23.99
CA SER A 52 -15.50 -25.80 -23.01
C SER A 52 -16.55 -26.77 -23.55
N ASP A 53 -16.86 -26.69 -24.84
CA ASP A 53 -17.80 -27.53 -25.55
C ASP A 53 -17.12 -28.59 -26.43
N TRP A 54 -15.83 -28.85 -26.22
CA TRP A 54 -14.99 -29.77 -26.98
C TRP A 54 -14.78 -29.37 -28.45
N GLN A 55 -15.12 -28.12 -28.85
CA GLN A 55 -14.77 -27.63 -30.17
C GLN A 55 -13.27 -27.32 -30.24
N THR A 56 -12.61 -27.79 -31.32
CA THR A 56 -11.24 -27.39 -31.65
C THR A 56 -11.23 -25.90 -32.03
N LEU A 57 -10.53 -25.10 -31.24
CA LEU A 57 -10.36 -23.66 -31.47
C LEU A 57 -9.17 -23.39 -32.39
N PHE A 58 -8.06 -24.09 -32.14
CA PHE A 58 -6.82 -24.02 -32.89
C PHE A 58 -6.13 -25.38 -32.85
N ASP A 59 -5.39 -25.70 -33.90
CA ASP A 59 -4.47 -26.84 -33.91
C ASP A 59 -3.13 -26.42 -34.54
N SER A 60 -2.10 -27.21 -34.30
CA SER A 60 -0.75 -26.99 -34.85
C SER A 60 -0.46 -27.87 -36.06
N LEU A 61 -1.47 -28.47 -36.71
CA LEU A 61 -1.25 -29.49 -37.75
C LEU A 61 -0.49 -28.94 -38.97
N ASN A 62 -0.64 -27.65 -39.24
CA ASN A 62 -0.01 -26.94 -40.37
C ASN A 62 1.02 -25.88 -39.94
N SER A 63 1.52 -25.98 -38.70
CA SER A 63 2.52 -25.05 -38.17
C SER A 63 3.85 -25.18 -38.94
N ASP A 64 4.38 -24.06 -39.43
CA ASP A 64 5.72 -23.97 -40.01
C ASP A 64 6.83 -23.77 -38.95
N ALA A 65 6.43 -23.62 -37.69
CA ALA A 65 7.33 -23.53 -36.53
C ALA A 65 7.53 -24.88 -35.82
N ALA A 66 7.01 -25.97 -36.39
CA ALA A 66 7.09 -27.30 -35.81
C ALA A 66 8.54 -27.73 -35.59
N CYS A 67 8.86 -28.16 -34.37
CA CYS A 67 10.16 -28.72 -34.01
C CYS A 67 9.95 -30.14 -33.50
N ILE A 68 10.24 -31.12 -34.36
CA ILE A 68 9.98 -32.52 -34.02
C ILE A 68 11.12 -33.06 -33.16
N CYS A 69 10.77 -33.46 -31.95
CA CYS A 69 11.61 -34.20 -31.04
C CYS A 69 11.27 -35.68 -31.14
N GLU A 70 12.29 -36.52 -30.93
CA GLU A 70 12.18 -37.97 -31.02
C GLU A 70 12.77 -38.60 -29.76
N GLU A 71 12.08 -39.59 -29.22
CA GLU A 71 12.57 -40.43 -28.14
C GLU A 71 12.39 -41.89 -28.50
N TYR A 72 13.45 -42.67 -28.30
CA TYR A 72 13.44 -44.12 -28.43
C TYR A 72 13.59 -44.70 -27.04
N ASP A 73 12.49 -45.18 -26.48
CA ASP A 73 12.51 -45.89 -25.22
C ASP A 73 12.43 -47.41 -25.46
N GLY A 74 12.46 -48.20 -24.39
CA GLY A 74 12.35 -49.66 -24.47
C GLY A 74 10.98 -50.16 -24.93
N GLU A 75 10.00 -49.28 -25.09
CA GLU A 75 8.60 -49.57 -25.42
C GLU A 75 8.21 -49.09 -26.84
N GLY A 76 8.97 -48.18 -27.45
CA GLY A 76 8.77 -47.74 -28.82
C GLY A 76 9.55 -46.49 -29.22
N HIS A 77 9.18 -45.97 -30.39
CA HIS A 77 9.64 -44.69 -30.92
C HIS A 77 8.48 -43.70 -30.84
N VAL A 78 8.70 -42.57 -30.20
CA VAL A 78 7.74 -41.49 -30.07
C VAL A 78 8.33 -40.23 -30.69
N ALA A 79 7.54 -39.56 -31.54
CA ALA A 79 7.90 -38.27 -32.11
C ALA A 79 6.80 -37.25 -31.80
N TRP A 80 7.17 -36.05 -31.37
CA TRP A 80 6.22 -34.99 -31.03
C TRP A 80 6.75 -33.61 -31.42
N ASP A 81 5.83 -32.68 -31.68
CA ASP A 81 6.14 -31.27 -31.90
C ASP A 81 6.31 -30.54 -30.56
N GLU A 82 7.56 -30.36 -30.14
CA GLU A 82 7.91 -29.71 -28.88
C GLU A 82 7.50 -28.23 -28.85
N THR A 83 7.54 -27.56 -30.00
CA THR A 83 7.09 -26.16 -30.12
C THR A 83 5.59 -26.08 -29.90
N ALA A 84 4.83 -26.96 -30.56
CA ALA A 84 3.38 -27.00 -30.41
C ALA A 84 2.96 -27.32 -28.98
N GLN A 85 3.62 -28.26 -28.30
CA GLN A 85 3.34 -28.59 -26.90
C GLN A 85 3.39 -27.34 -26.02
N ARG A 86 4.53 -26.64 -26.04
CA ARG A 86 4.77 -25.46 -25.21
C ARG A 86 3.82 -24.31 -25.54
N ASN A 87 3.55 -24.09 -26.83
CA ASN A 87 2.62 -23.05 -27.26
C ASN A 87 1.19 -23.38 -26.85
N ALA A 88 0.78 -24.64 -26.96
CA ALA A 88 -0.57 -25.07 -26.60
C ALA A 88 -0.80 -24.92 -25.09
N GLU A 89 0.14 -25.36 -24.26
CA GLU A 89 0.10 -25.14 -22.81
C GLU A 89 0.00 -23.66 -22.44
N PHE A 90 0.82 -22.81 -23.07
CA PHE A 90 0.78 -21.37 -22.85
C PHE A 90 -0.57 -20.76 -23.21
N ILE A 91 -1.13 -21.10 -24.38
CA ILE A 91 -2.41 -20.55 -24.85
C ILE A 91 -3.57 -21.03 -23.97
N ALA A 92 -3.59 -22.31 -23.59
CA ALA A 92 -4.60 -22.86 -22.69
C ALA A 92 -4.58 -22.17 -21.32
N LEU A 93 -3.39 -21.89 -20.79
CA LEU A 93 -3.23 -21.15 -19.53
C LEU A 93 -3.61 -19.67 -19.69
N ALA A 94 -3.23 -19.02 -20.79
CA ALA A 94 -3.53 -17.62 -21.10
C ALA A 94 -4.94 -17.43 -21.70
N ASN A 95 -5.87 -18.33 -21.39
CA ASN A 95 -7.23 -18.28 -21.91
C ASN A 95 -7.98 -16.99 -21.48
N PRO A 96 -9.09 -16.66 -22.17
CA PRO A 96 -9.83 -15.43 -21.89
C PRO A 96 -10.29 -15.28 -20.44
N ALA A 97 -10.72 -16.37 -19.80
CA ALA A 97 -11.16 -16.35 -18.40
C ALA A 97 -10.02 -15.94 -17.45
N ASN A 98 -8.84 -16.55 -17.63
CA ASN A 98 -7.65 -16.25 -16.83
C ASN A 98 -7.14 -14.83 -17.06
N ILE A 99 -7.15 -14.35 -18.31
CA ILE A 99 -6.76 -12.97 -18.64
C ILE A 99 -7.72 -11.96 -17.99
N LEU A 100 -9.03 -12.19 -18.05
CA LEU A 100 -10.01 -11.32 -17.41
C LEU A 100 -9.83 -11.27 -15.89
N ALA A 101 -9.61 -12.43 -15.26
CA ALA A 101 -9.35 -12.51 -13.82
C ALA A 101 -8.06 -11.77 -13.42
N LEU A 102 -6.99 -11.89 -14.20
CA LEU A 102 -5.74 -11.18 -13.97
C LEU A 102 -5.91 -9.66 -14.11
N VAL A 103 -6.64 -9.19 -15.13
CA VAL A 103 -6.89 -7.76 -15.32
C VAL A 103 -7.77 -7.20 -14.19
N GLU A 104 -8.80 -7.92 -13.76
CA GLU A 104 -9.64 -7.50 -12.62
C GLU A 104 -8.81 -7.36 -11.34
N ALA A 105 -7.94 -8.34 -11.05
CA ALA A 105 -7.04 -8.30 -9.90
C ALA A 105 -6.07 -7.10 -9.99
N LEU A 106 -5.56 -6.80 -11.19
CA LEU A 106 -4.70 -5.64 -11.43
C LEU A 106 -5.43 -4.31 -11.20
N GLU A 107 -6.63 -4.15 -11.76
CA GLU A 107 -7.46 -2.95 -11.59
C GLU A 107 -7.77 -2.71 -10.10
N LYS A 108 -8.08 -3.78 -9.34
CA LYS A 108 -8.30 -3.72 -7.90
C LYS A 108 -7.05 -3.33 -7.11
N ALA A 109 -5.88 -3.87 -7.48
CA ALA A 109 -4.61 -3.53 -6.84
C ALA A 109 -4.24 -2.05 -7.07
N GLN A 110 -4.41 -1.55 -8.30
CA GLN A 110 -4.18 -0.14 -8.62
C GLN A 110 -5.13 0.79 -7.87
N GLY A 111 -6.42 0.44 -7.78
CA GLY A 111 -7.41 1.20 -7.00
C GLY A 111 -7.05 1.25 -5.50
N MET A 112 -6.57 0.15 -4.95
CA MET A 112 -6.11 0.08 -3.55
C MET A 112 -4.86 0.95 -3.31
N GLU A 113 -3.91 0.96 -4.24
CA GLU A 113 -2.73 1.81 -4.15
C GLU A 113 -3.11 3.31 -4.16
N ALA A 114 -4.02 3.71 -5.05
CA ALA A 114 -4.51 5.09 -5.11
C ALA A 114 -5.25 5.50 -3.81
N TYR A 115 -6.06 4.59 -3.26
CA TYR A 115 -6.71 4.78 -1.98
C TYR A 115 -5.69 4.98 -0.84
N TRP A 116 -4.71 4.10 -0.72
CA TRP A 116 -3.69 4.20 0.33
C TRP A 116 -2.85 5.47 0.22
N LYS A 117 -2.46 5.87 -0.99
CA LYS A 117 -1.75 7.15 -1.20
C LYS A 117 -2.56 8.33 -0.71
N THR A 118 -3.87 8.32 -0.94
CA THR A 118 -4.79 9.38 -0.47
C THR A 118 -4.88 9.40 1.06
N GLN A 119 -5.01 8.23 1.69
CA GLN A 119 -5.05 8.13 3.16
C GLN A 119 -3.74 8.57 3.81
N CYS A 120 -2.59 8.13 3.29
CA CYS A 120 -1.28 8.56 3.79
C CYS A 120 -1.12 10.07 3.69
N ARG A 121 -1.54 10.68 2.57
CA ARG A 121 -1.51 12.14 2.41
C ARG A 121 -2.36 12.84 3.47
N GLY A 122 -3.60 12.39 3.68
CA GLY A 122 -4.47 12.98 4.71
C GLY A 122 -3.90 12.87 6.13
N ILE A 123 -3.23 11.76 6.46
CA ILE A 123 -2.52 11.61 7.74
C ILE A 123 -1.35 12.59 7.83
N THR A 124 -0.56 12.74 6.76
CA THR A 124 0.55 13.71 6.72
C THR A 124 0.04 15.12 6.93
N ASP A 125 -1.00 15.55 6.20
CA ASP A 125 -1.58 16.88 6.32
C ASP A 125 -2.09 17.14 7.76
N HIS A 126 -2.74 16.16 8.38
CA HIS A 126 -3.23 16.29 9.76
C HIS A 126 -2.08 16.35 10.79
N CYS A 127 -1.00 15.60 10.57
CA CYS A 127 0.19 15.68 11.41
C CYS A 127 0.84 17.06 11.34
N GLU A 128 0.91 17.68 10.15
CA GLU A 128 1.43 19.04 9.99
C GLU A 128 0.57 20.07 10.73
N GLU A 129 -0.75 19.96 10.64
CA GLU A 129 -1.70 20.82 11.37
C GLU A 129 -1.53 20.69 12.89
N LEU A 130 -1.43 19.45 13.40
CA LEU A 130 -1.21 19.19 14.82
C LEU A 130 0.14 19.74 15.29
N GLN A 131 1.20 19.60 14.50
CA GLN A 131 2.52 20.17 14.82
C GLN A 131 2.48 21.70 14.89
N ALA A 132 1.78 22.34 13.96
CA ALA A 132 1.59 23.79 13.99
C ALA A 132 0.84 24.24 15.25
N ARG A 133 -0.21 23.49 15.65
CA ARG A 133 -0.98 23.79 16.86
C ARG A 133 -0.15 23.58 18.14
N ILE A 134 0.69 22.56 18.19
CA ILE A 134 1.62 22.35 19.31
C ILE A 134 2.60 23.52 19.42
N ALA A 135 3.22 23.94 18.30
CA ALA A 135 4.14 25.06 18.29
C ALA A 135 3.48 26.39 18.72
N GLU A 136 2.21 26.59 18.36
CA GLU A 136 1.42 27.73 18.84
C GLU A 136 1.21 27.67 20.36
N LEU A 137 0.76 26.53 20.88
CA LEU A 137 0.55 26.32 22.32
C LEU A 137 1.84 26.44 23.13
N GLU A 138 2.97 25.97 22.60
CA GLU A 138 4.29 26.13 23.23
C GLU A 138 4.69 27.60 23.31
N ARG A 139 4.43 28.42 22.29
CA ARG A 139 4.66 29.87 22.33
C ARG A 139 3.74 30.57 23.32
N GLU A 140 2.47 30.19 23.36
CA GLU A 140 1.54 30.71 24.37
C GLU A 140 2.04 30.37 25.79
N GLN A 141 2.52 29.14 26.01
CA GLN A 141 3.08 28.70 27.28
C GLN A 141 4.34 29.50 27.67
N GLU A 142 5.23 29.79 26.73
CA GLU A 142 6.45 30.58 26.98
C GLU A 142 6.13 32.01 27.44
N GLN A 143 5.03 32.59 26.97
CA GLN A 143 4.56 33.92 27.40
C GLN A 143 3.93 33.92 28.80
N LEU A 144 3.48 32.75 29.28
CA LEU A 144 2.90 32.63 30.62
C LEU A 144 4.02 32.64 31.68
N ARG A 145 3.95 33.61 32.59
CA ARG A 145 4.87 33.63 33.74
C ARG A 145 4.49 32.51 34.72
N PRO A 146 5.45 31.74 35.24
CA PRO A 146 5.17 30.72 36.25
C PRO A 146 4.68 31.43 37.52
N VAL A 147 3.43 31.18 37.90
CA VAL A 147 2.86 31.68 39.15
C VAL A 147 2.97 30.58 40.20
N GLY A 148 3.56 30.92 41.34
CA GLY A 148 3.73 29.99 42.44
C GLY A 148 2.38 29.67 43.08
N VAL A 149 2.14 28.40 43.37
CA VAL A 149 0.96 27.95 44.11
C VAL A 149 1.43 27.53 45.51
N MET A 150 0.90 28.15 46.56
CA MET A 150 1.16 27.74 47.94
C MET A 150 -0.14 27.61 48.73
N SER A 151 -0.09 26.88 49.85
CA SER A 151 -1.25 26.76 50.73
C SER A 151 -1.43 28.03 51.56
N GLU A 152 -2.68 28.35 51.92
CA GLU A 152 -3.05 29.51 52.73
C GLU A 152 -2.30 29.52 54.08
N LYS A 153 -2.17 28.35 54.72
CA LYS A 153 -1.35 28.20 55.94
C LYS A 153 0.13 28.54 55.71
N ALA A 154 0.69 28.29 54.53
CA ALA A 154 2.07 28.64 54.21
C ALA A 154 2.25 30.15 54.00
N PHE A 155 1.25 30.81 53.43
CA PHE A 155 1.24 32.26 53.26
C PHE A 155 1.24 33.00 54.61
N HIS A 156 0.36 32.64 55.55
CA HIS A 156 0.33 33.29 56.87
C HIS A 156 1.62 33.09 57.68
N ARG A 157 2.38 32.01 57.44
CA ARG A 157 3.72 31.85 58.03
C ARG A 157 4.74 32.83 57.44
N LEU A 158 4.61 33.15 56.16
CA LEU A 158 5.49 34.07 55.42
C LEU A 158 5.12 35.54 55.61
N GLU A 159 3.85 35.85 55.88
CA GLU A 159 3.36 37.20 56.18
C GLU A 159 4.02 37.81 57.44
N ASN A 160 4.49 36.94 58.35
CA ASN A 160 5.29 37.32 59.51
C ASN A 160 6.80 37.46 59.20
N SER A 161 7.21 37.35 57.93
CA SER A 161 8.59 37.52 57.45
C SER A 161 8.70 38.78 56.57
N GLU A 162 9.89 39.35 56.41
CA GLU A 162 10.13 40.60 55.65
C GLU A 162 9.88 40.52 54.12
N CYS A 163 9.21 39.49 53.61
CA CYS A 163 8.96 39.32 52.18
C CYS A 163 7.65 40.00 51.75
N ARG A 164 7.68 40.75 50.63
CA ARG A 164 6.48 41.31 49.99
C ARG A 164 5.97 40.38 48.89
N PHE A 165 4.74 39.87 49.04
CA PHE A 165 4.05 39.04 48.04
C PHE A 165 2.73 39.68 47.63
N ILE A 166 2.30 39.48 46.37
CA ILE A 166 0.97 39.83 45.89
C ILE A 166 0.14 38.56 45.81
N ALA A 167 -0.91 38.46 46.62
CA ALA A 167 -1.87 37.37 46.56
C ALA A 167 -2.90 37.64 45.45
N LEU A 168 -3.02 36.71 44.51
CA LEU A 168 -4.06 36.71 43.49
C LEU A 168 -5.02 35.56 43.79
N TRP A 169 -6.29 35.86 43.96
CA TRP A 169 -7.33 34.86 44.19
C TRP A 169 -7.79 34.30 42.84
N PRO A 170 -7.72 32.97 42.60
CA PRO A 170 -8.18 32.39 41.36
C PRO A 170 -9.68 32.63 41.19
N ARG A 171 -10.10 32.98 39.96
CA ARG A 171 -11.52 33.12 39.62
C ARG A 171 -12.25 31.78 39.82
N PRO A 172 -13.57 31.81 40.14
CA PRO A 172 -14.39 30.60 40.15
C PRO A 172 -14.26 29.86 38.80
N GLY A 173 -13.94 28.57 38.83
CA GLY A 173 -13.82 27.72 37.63
C GLY A 173 -12.40 27.33 37.19
N ILE A 174 -11.35 27.82 37.87
CA ILE A 174 -9.97 27.40 37.57
C ILE A 174 -9.61 26.14 38.38
N PHE A 175 -9.26 25.04 37.68
CA PHE A 175 -8.76 23.82 38.31
C PHE A 175 -7.28 23.96 38.64
N LEU A 176 -6.96 24.10 39.93
CA LEU A 176 -5.59 24.04 40.44
C LEU A 176 -5.39 22.68 41.11
N PRO A 177 -4.39 21.87 40.69
CA PRO A 177 -4.11 20.60 41.35
C PRO A 177 -3.76 20.83 42.83
N ARG A 178 -4.57 20.26 43.73
CA ARG A 178 -4.44 20.47 45.19
C ARG A 178 -3.76 19.28 45.84
N LYS A 179 -2.73 19.54 46.66
CA LYS A 179 -2.19 18.52 47.58
C LYS A 179 -3.09 18.29 48.80
N ARG A 180 -3.95 19.25 49.15
CA ARG A 180 -4.90 19.18 50.28
C ARG A 180 -6.23 19.81 49.83
N PRO A 181 -7.35 19.06 49.85
CA PRO A 181 -8.64 19.58 49.37
C PRO A 181 -9.20 20.73 50.21
N GLU A 182 -8.94 20.70 51.53
CA GLU A 182 -9.51 21.58 52.56
C GLU A 182 -8.71 22.87 52.85
N ASP A 183 -7.57 23.09 52.17
CA ASP A 183 -6.69 24.25 52.41
C ASP A 183 -6.82 25.23 51.23
N GLY A 184 -6.95 26.52 51.51
CA GLY A 184 -7.03 27.57 50.48
C GLY A 184 -5.78 27.58 49.61
N VAL A 185 -5.95 27.83 48.31
CA VAL A 185 -4.84 27.88 47.34
C VAL A 185 -4.57 29.34 46.99
N ILE A 186 -3.39 29.83 47.34
CA ILE A 186 -2.97 31.20 47.02
C ILE A 186 -2.01 31.16 45.83
N VAL A 187 -2.34 31.93 44.80
CA VAL A 187 -1.53 32.15 43.61
C VAL A 187 -0.72 33.42 43.84
N TYR A 188 0.62 33.33 43.83
CA TYR A 188 1.49 34.47 44.09
C TYR A 188 2.55 34.64 43.01
N ALA A 189 2.82 35.89 42.63
CA ALA A 189 3.98 36.25 41.83
C ALA A 189 5.08 36.79 42.75
N ARG A 190 6.28 36.22 42.68
CA ARG A 190 7.45 36.77 43.38
C ARG A 190 7.89 38.03 42.63
N THR A 191 7.67 39.20 43.19
CA THR A 191 8.25 40.44 42.66
C THR A 191 9.72 40.45 43.04
N VAL A 192 10.61 40.34 42.06
CA VAL A 192 12.02 40.69 42.29
C VAL A 192 12.00 42.17 42.66
N ALA A 193 12.36 42.51 43.90
CA ALA A 193 12.68 43.90 44.21
C ALA A 193 13.82 44.26 43.27
N THR A 194 13.59 45.16 42.32
CA THR A 194 14.68 45.87 41.64
C THR A 194 15.49 46.54 42.74
N ALA A 195 16.58 45.91 43.14
CA ALA A 195 17.62 46.56 43.89
C ALA A 195 18.17 47.68 42.99
N GLY A 196 17.68 48.90 43.21
CA GLY A 196 18.21 50.14 42.65
C GLY A 196 18.16 50.28 41.13
N ILE A 197 17.03 50.72 40.57
CA ILE A 197 17.12 51.62 39.41
C ILE A 197 17.64 52.95 39.98
N LYS A 198 18.95 53.18 39.86
CA LYS A 198 19.48 54.55 39.86
C LYS A 198 18.90 55.20 38.60
N VAL A 199 17.94 56.08 38.81
CA VAL A 199 17.64 57.12 37.83
C VAL A 199 18.85 58.05 37.88
N GLU A 200 19.81 57.85 36.98
CA GLU A 200 20.76 58.92 36.67
C GLU A 200 19.98 59.97 35.90
N ALA A 201 19.84 61.13 36.54
CA ALA A 201 19.52 62.37 35.85
C ALA A 201 20.81 62.87 35.19
N ASP A 202 20.78 62.94 33.88
CA ASP A 202 21.41 64.00 33.07
C ASP A 202 20.51 64.24 31.83
#